data_AF-A0A519FTX4-F1
#
_entry.id   AF-A0A519FTX4-F1
#
_cell.length_a   1.000
_cell.length_b   1.000
_cell.length_c   1.000
_cell.angle_alpha   90.00
_cell.angle_beta   90.00
_cell.angle_gamma   90.00
#
_symmetry.space_group_name_H-M   'P 1'
#
loop_
_entity.id
_entity.type
_entity.pdbx_description
1 polymer ?
#
loop_
_entity_poly.entity_id
_entity_poly.type
_entity_poly.pdbx_seq_one_letter_code
_entity_poly.pdbx_strand_id
1 'polypeptide(L)'
;DREPELAGVRPVRELGVERCVVVGHDMGDTVTAELAHRANAGELGFAIEQILLTNGSIFIDLAQLTRGQRLTLRLPDRRSLFAMPTVILRKSLGESFTRTAPAPPGAIDDLIAMIRHDGGDRLMPRLIRYIEERRVHQDRWTAGLVDFAGPLTLVWGEEDPIAVLPMTARLASLRPSTEVVTLPGVGHWPSIEVPERLAAEIAARL
;
A
#
# COMPACT_ATOMS: atom_id res chain seq x y z
N ASP A 1 17.99 23.99 -0.57
CA ASP A 1 17.16 22.85 -0.99
C ASP A 1 15.74 23.06 -0.52
N ARG A 2 14.88 23.61 -1.37
CA ARG A 2 13.44 23.69 -1.12
C ARG A 2 12.84 22.40 -1.65
N GLU A 3 12.11 21.67 -0.82
CA GLU A 3 11.25 20.59 -1.31
C GLU A 3 10.36 21.16 -2.42
N PRO A 4 10.24 20.48 -3.57
CA PRO A 4 9.32 20.92 -4.60
C PRO A 4 7.92 20.98 -3.99
N GLU A 5 7.29 22.15 -4.08
CA GLU A 5 5.91 22.37 -3.68
C GLU A 5 5.05 21.39 -4.49
N LEU A 6 4.57 20.32 -3.84
CA LEU A 6 3.66 19.35 -4.43
C LEU A 6 2.32 20.06 -4.63
N ALA A 7 2.17 20.77 -5.74
CA ALA A 7 0.96 21.53 -6.05
C ALA A 7 -0.27 20.63 -5.91
N GLY A 8 -1.11 20.90 -4.90
CA GLY A 8 -2.34 20.16 -4.62
C GLY A 8 -2.27 19.10 -3.52
N VAL A 9 -1.09 18.73 -3.00
CA VAL A 9 -0.96 17.81 -1.86
C VAL A 9 -0.76 18.62 -0.58
N ARG A 10 -1.78 18.63 0.28
CA ARG A 10 -1.71 19.25 1.62
C ARG A 10 -1.55 18.17 2.69
N PRO A 11 -0.57 18.30 3.60
CA PRO A 11 -0.51 17.49 4.82
C PRO A 11 -1.86 17.50 5.56
N VAL A 12 -2.24 16.38 6.19
CA VAL A 12 -3.51 16.25 6.93
C VAL A 12 -3.75 17.40 7.92
N ARG A 13 -2.68 17.84 8.60
CA ARG A 13 -2.71 19.00 9.53
C ARG A 13 -3.17 20.32 8.90
N GLU A 14 -2.98 20.51 7.59
CA GLU A 14 -3.40 21.72 6.86
C GLU A 14 -4.84 21.63 6.36
N LEU A 15 -5.47 20.46 6.47
CA LEU A 15 -6.87 20.24 6.10
C LEU A 15 -7.84 20.48 7.27
N GLY A 16 -7.33 20.79 8.47
CA GLY A 16 -8.16 20.94 9.68
C GLY A 16 -8.81 19.62 10.15
N VAL A 17 -8.23 18.48 9.75
CA VAL A 17 -8.70 17.16 10.17
C VAL A 17 -8.19 16.88 11.58
N GLU A 18 -9.09 16.85 12.56
CA GLU A 18 -8.76 16.49 13.94
C GLU A 18 -8.80 14.99 14.18
N ARG A 19 -9.65 14.27 13.44
CA ARG A 19 -9.89 12.83 13.57
C ARG A 19 -10.14 12.21 12.19
N CYS A 20 -9.62 11.02 11.95
CA CYS A 20 -9.86 10.31 10.71
C CYS A 20 -9.80 8.78 10.85
N VAL A 21 -10.38 8.12 9.86
CA VAL A 21 -10.11 6.72 9.55
C VAL A 21 -9.04 6.67 8.46
N VAL A 22 -8.04 5.83 8.64
CA VAL A 22 -6.94 5.65 7.67
C VAL A 22 -7.13 4.34 6.93
N VAL A 23 -7.19 4.41 5.60
CA VAL A 23 -7.22 3.25 4.71
C VAL A 23 -5.88 3.16 3.97
N GLY A 24 -5.12 2.11 4.22
CA GLY A 24 -3.86 1.79 3.55
C GLY A 24 -4.05 0.79 2.40
N HIS A 25 -3.28 0.99 1.33
CA HIS A 25 -3.12 0.00 0.27
C HIS A 25 -1.67 -0.06 -0.22
N ASP A 26 -1.12 -1.26 -0.42
CA ASP A 26 0.25 -1.49 -0.91
C ASP A 26 1.30 -0.67 -0.11
N MET A 27 2.07 0.22 -0.76
CA MET A 27 3.01 1.12 -0.10
C MET A 27 2.32 2.03 0.93
N GLY A 28 1.02 2.33 0.75
CA GLY A 28 0.20 3.05 1.71
C GLY A 28 0.12 2.37 3.08
N ASP A 29 0.19 1.03 3.15
CA ASP A 29 0.25 0.32 4.44
C ASP A 29 1.52 0.65 5.22
N THR A 30 2.62 0.91 4.52
CA THR A 30 3.87 1.36 5.13
C THR A 30 3.73 2.77 5.71
N VAL A 31 3.10 3.67 4.96
CA VAL A 31 2.80 5.03 5.43
C VAL A 31 1.88 4.97 6.65
N THR A 32 0.83 4.14 6.60
CA THR A 32 -0.10 3.94 7.72
C THR A 32 0.61 3.38 8.96
N ALA A 33 1.56 2.46 8.80
CA ALA A 33 2.36 1.95 9.91
C ALA A 33 3.23 3.04 10.57
N GLU A 34 3.83 3.94 9.78
CA GLU A 34 4.55 5.09 10.31
C GLU A 34 3.61 6.08 11.02
N LEU A 35 2.42 6.34 10.45
CA LEU A 35 1.41 7.16 11.10
C LEU A 35 0.97 6.55 12.44
N ALA A 36 0.67 5.25 12.48
CA ALA A 36 0.31 4.53 13.70
C ALA A 36 1.43 4.60 14.75
N HIS A 37 2.69 4.43 14.34
CA HIS A 37 3.82 4.58 15.23
C HIS A 37 3.87 5.98 15.87
N ARG A 38 3.70 7.05 15.07
CA ARG A 38 3.65 8.42 15.58
C ARG A 38 2.42 8.67 16.46
N ALA A 39 1.29 8.04 16.14
CA ALA A 39 0.08 8.10 16.98
C ALA A 39 0.35 7.53 18.37
N ASN A 40 0.99 6.36 18.43
CA ASN A 40 1.33 5.69 19.69
C ASN A 40 2.30 6.52 20.54
N ALA A 41 3.19 7.29 19.90
CA ALA A 41 4.10 8.22 20.56
C ALA A 41 3.47 9.58 20.94
N GLY A 42 2.21 9.83 20.56
CA GLY A 42 1.55 11.13 20.77
C GLY A 42 2.11 12.27 19.90
N GLU A 43 2.74 11.93 18.78
CA GLU A 43 3.41 12.87 17.86
C GLU A 43 2.52 13.33 16.70
N LEU A 44 1.35 12.71 16.51
CA LEU A 44 0.39 13.14 15.50
C LEU A 44 -0.46 14.30 16.00
N GLY A 45 -0.66 15.31 15.14
CA GLY A 45 -1.58 16.42 15.38
C GLY A 45 -3.05 16.11 15.13
N PHE A 46 -3.41 14.84 14.94
CA PHE A 46 -4.78 14.35 14.73
C PHE A 46 -4.91 12.93 15.28
N ALA A 47 -6.13 12.52 15.61
CA ALA A 47 -6.43 11.18 16.09
C ALA A 47 -6.76 10.23 14.93
N ILE A 48 -6.17 9.05 14.95
CA ILE A 48 -6.57 7.95 14.08
C ILE A 48 -7.62 7.14 14.85
N GLU A 49 -8.88 7.20 14.42
CA GLU A 49 -9.98 6.48 15.06
C GLU A 49 -9.97 5.00 14.66
N GLN A 50 -9.51 4.70 13.45
CA GLN A 50 -9.44 3.34 12.93
C GLN A 50 -8.42 3.21 11.80
N ILE A 51 -7.83 2.02 11.69
CA ILE A 51 -6.97 1.62 10.58
C ILE A 51 -7.64 0.48 9.79
N LEU A 52 -7.75 0.64 8.47
CA LEU A 52 -7.99 -0.47 7.56
C LEU A 52 -6.79 -0.62 6.63
N LEU A 53 -6.26 -1.83 6.49
CA LEU A 53 -5.16 -2.12 5.56
C LEU A 53 -5.62 -3.10 4.48
N THR A 54 -5.12 -2.90 3.27
CA THR A 54 -5.42 -3.75 2.12
C THR A 54 -4.15 -4.10 1.37
N ASN A 55 -3.90 -5.40 1.19
CA ASN A 55 -2.94 -5.93 0.21
C ASN A 55 -1.59 -5.17 0.12
N GLY A 56 -0.93 -4.96 1.25
CA GLY A 56 0.40 -4.34 1.30
C GLY A 56 1.45 -5.18 1.99
N SER A 57 2.72 -4.89 1.69
CA SER A 57 3.88 -5.65 2.20
C SER A 57 4.18 -5.33 3.67
N ILE A 58 3.23 -5.63 4.57
CA ILE A 58 3.35 -5.37 6.02
C ILE A 58 4.43 -6.24 6.69
N PHE A 59 4.84 -7.32 6.03
CA PHE A 59 6.03 -8.07 6.39
C PHE A 59 6.88 -8.34 5.15
N ILE A 60 7.99 -7.61 5.01
CA ILE A 60 8.77 -7.63 3.76
C ILE A 60 9.46 -8.97 3.48
N ASP A 61 9.72 -9.76 4.53
CA ASP A 61 10.24 -11.12 4.41
C ASP A 61 9.21 -12.09 3.81
N LEU A 62 7.91 -11.78 3.89
CA LEU A 62 6.84 -12.56 3.27
C LEU A 62 6.47 -12.06 1.86
N ALA A 63 6.92 -10.86 1.47
CA ALA A 63 6.52 -10.23 0.22
C ALA A 63 7.11 -10.95 -1.01
N GLN A 64 6.24 -11.31 -1.94
CA GLN A 64 6.63 -11.94 -3.21
C GLN A 64 6.83 -10.87 -4.29
N LEU A 65 7.97 -10.18 -4.22
CA LEU A 65 8.27 -9.11 -5.17
C LEU A 65 8.14 -9.58 -6.62
N THR A 66 7.61 -8.75 -7.51
CA THR A 66 7.52 -9.06 -8.94
C THR A 66 8.91 -9.03 -9.58
N ARG A 67 9.03 -9.60 -10.79
CA ARG A 67 10.26 -9.48 -11.58
C ARG A 67 10.58 -8.02 -11.90
N GLY A 68 9.55 -7.22 -12.18
CA GLY A 68 9.66 -5.78 -12.40
C GLY A 68 10.25 -5.07 -11.19
N GLN A 69 9.68 -5.28 -9.99
CA GLN A 69 10.17 -4.67 -8.75
C GLN A 69 11.64 -5.02 -8.48
N ARG A 70 12.03 -6.30 -8.61
CA ARG A 70 13.43 -6.73 -8.44
C ARG A 70 14.40 -6.09 -9.43
N LEU A 71 13.98 -5.93 -10.69
CA LEU A 71 14.82 -5.28 -11.71
C LEU A 71 14.96 -3.79 -11.43
N THR A 72 13.86 -3.12 -11.10
CA THR A 72 13.85 -1.70 -10.75
C THR A 72 14.73 -1.42 -9.52
N LEU A 73 14.75 -2.32 -8.54
CA LEU A 73 15.65 -2.24 -7.36
C LEU A 73 17.14 -2.24 -7.72
N ARG A 74 17.54 -2.78 -8.88
CA ARG A 74 18.93 -2.78 -9.34
C ARG A 74 19.34 -1.49 -10.05
N LEU A 75 18.38 -0.63 -10.38
CA LEU A 75 18.66 0.66 -10.99
C LEU A 75 19.18 1.66 -9.94
N PRO A 76 20.01 2.65 -10.32
CA PRO A 76 20.46 3.67 -9.38
C PRO A 76 19.29 4.45 -8.79
N ASP A 77 19.40 4.82 -7.51
CA ASP A 77 18.40 5.63 -6.78
C ASP A 77 18.36 7.09 -7.26
N ARG A 78 17.86 7.28 -8.47
CA ARG A 78 17.69 8.57 -9.12
C ARG A 78 16.55 8.48 -10.13
N ARG A 79 16.00 9.65 -10.46
CA ARG A 79 15.07 9.76 -11.57
C ARG A 79 15.71 9.20 -12.84
N SER A 80 15.00 8.28 -13.51
CA SER A 80 15.39 7.74 -14.81
C SER A 80 15.36 8.84 -15.87
N LEU A 81 16.30 8.77 -16.82
CA LEU A 81 16.32 9.64 -18.00
C LEU A 81 15.24 9.24 -19.02
N PHE A 82 14.87 7.97 -19.03
CA PHE A 82 13.95 7.40 -20.00
C PHE A 82 12.67 6.91 -19.32
N ALA A 83 11.55 7.06 -20.02
CA ALA A 83 10.27 6.48 -19.66
C ALA A 83 10.34 4.95 -19.69
N MET A 84 9.53 4.31 -18.86
CA MET A 84 9.39 2.85 -18.86
C MET A 84 8.61 2.40 -20.10
N PRO A 85 9.11 1.39 -20.85
CA PRO A 85 8.37 0.83 -21.97
C PRO A 85 6.97 0.34 -21.55
N THR A 86 5.92 0.74 -22.29
CA THR A 86 4.52 0.39 -21.95
C THR A 86 4.34 -1.11 -21.78
N VAL A 87 5.00 -1.92 -22.61
CA VAL A 87 4.93 -3.38 -22.57
C VAL A 87 5.43 -3.94 -21.23
N ILE A 88 6.45 -3.33 -20.64
CA ILE A 88 6.99 -3.74 -19.34
C ILE A 88 6.01 -3.38 -18.23
N LEU A 89 5.48 -2.14 -18.23
CA LEU A 89 4.47 -1.71 -17.25
C LEU A 89 3.22 -2.59 -17.32
N ARG A 90 2.67 -2.81 -18.51
CA ARG A 90 1.49 -3.65 -18.73
C ARG A 90 1.69 -5.06 -18.20
N LYS A 91 2.84 -5.68 -18.53
CA LYS A 91 3.16 -7.01 -18.04
C LYS A 91 3.27 -7.05 -16.50
N SER A 92 4.00 -6.10 -15.91
CA SER A 92 4.18 -6.05 -14.46
C SER A 92 2.87 -5.83 -13.71
N LEU A 93 1.99 -4.97 -14.23
CA LEU A 93 0.66 -4.73 -13.65
C LEU A 93 -0.23 -5.95 -13.83
N GLY A 94 -0.23 -6.58 -15.01
CA GLY A 94 -0.98 -7.82 -15.24
C GLY A 94 -0.57 -8.96 -14.30
N GLU A 95 0.71 -9.05 -13.93
CA GLU A 95 1.22 -10.02 -12.96
C GLU A 95 0.77 -9.75 -11.50
N SER A 96 0.19 -8.58 -11.20
CA SER A 96 -0.29 -8.21 -9.86
C SER A 96 -1.78 -8.50 -9.61
N PHE A 97 -2.57 -8.70 -10.67
CA PHE A 97 -3.96 -9.14 -10.52
C PHE A 97 -4.03 -10.63 -10.15
N THR A 98 -5.20 -11.08 -9.70
CA THR A 98 -5.47 -12.51 -9.55
C THR A 98 -5.14 -13.30 -10.84
N ARG A 99 -4.73 -14.56 -10.68
CA ARG A 99 -4.53 -15.50 -11.79
C ARG A 99 -5.82 -16.21 -12.21
N THR A 100 -6.88 -16.13 -11.41
CA THR A 100 -8.15 -16.84 -11.66
C THR A 100 -9.16 -16.00 -12.44
N ALA A 101 -8.98 -14.68 -12.50
CA ALA A 101 -9.77 -13.76 -13.31
C ALA A 101 -8.87 -12.73 -14.03
N PRO A 102 -9.23 -12.28 -15.24
CA PRO A 102 -8.53 -11.18 -15.88
C PRO A 102 -8.76 -9.87 -15.13
N ALA A 103 -7.80 -8.95 -15.22
CA ALA A 103 -8.02 -7.57 -14.78
C ALA A 103 -9.27 -6.96 -15.46
N PRO A 104 -10.06 -6.13 -14.76
CA PRO A 104 -11.21 -5.47 -15.37
C PRO A 104 -10.82 -4.71 -16.65
N PRO A 105 -11.71 -4.65 -17.65
CA PRO A 105 -11.43 -3.92 -18.90
C PRO A 105 -11.00 -2.48 -18.63
N GLY A 106 -9.91 -2.04 -19.25
CA GLY A 106 -9.35 -0.68 -19.08
C GLY A 106 -8.48 -0.48 -17.83
N ALA A 107 -8.61 -1.31 -16.79
CA ALA A 107 -7.93 -1.09 -15.51
C ALA A 107 -6.40 -0.97 -15.63
N ILE A 108 -5.76 -1.82 -16.44
CA ILE A 108 -4.31 -1.75 -16.65
C ILE A 108 -3.92 -0.48 -17.41
N ASP A 109 -4.75 -0.02 -18.34
CA ASP A 109 -4.48 1.21 -19.09
C ASP A 109 -4.59 2.44 -18.18
N ASP A 110 -5.59 2.46 -17.29
CA ASP A 110 -5.77 3.51 -16.30
C ASP A 110 -4.61 3.54 -15.28
N LEU A 111 -4.19 2.38 -14.77
CA LEU A 111 -3.01 2.26 -13.91
C LEU A 111 -1.73 2.77 -14.61
N ILE A 112 -1.54 2.45 -15.90
CA ILE A 112 -0.41 2.97 -16.69
C ILE A 112 -0.51 4.48 -16.86
N ALA A 113 -1.70 5.02 -17.12
CA ALA A 113 -1.93 6.45 -17.25
C ALA A 113 -1.58 7.19 -15.95
N MET A 114 -2.00 6.66 -14.79
CA MET A 114 -1.66 7.20 -13.48
C MET A 114 -0.15 7.17 -13.22
N ILE A 115 0.52 6.04 -13.48
CA ILE A 115 1.97 5.93 -13.31
C ILE A 115 2.72 6.94 -14.19
N ARG A 116 2.23 7.20 -15.40
CA ARG A 116 2.87 8.12 -16.36
C ARG A 116 2.54 9.58 -16.15
N HIS A 117 1.54 9.89 -15.34
CA HIS A 117 1.16 11.26 -15.05
C HIS A 117 2.39 12.05 -14.58
N ASP A 118 2.62 13.21 -15.20
CA ASP A 118 3.78 14.08 -15.00
C ASP A 118 5.16 13.39 -15.06
N GLY A 119 5.25 12.30 -15.83
CA GLY A 119 6.46 11.50 -15.96
C GLY A 119 6.83 10.73 -14.68
N GLY A 120 5.83 10.33 -13.88
CA GLY A 120 5.99 9.56 -12.65
C GLY A 120 6.70 8.21 -12.87
N ASP A 121 6.57 7.62 -14.05
CA ASP A 121 7.24 6.38 -14.44
C ASP A 121 8.77 6.49 -14.40
N ARG A 122 9.30 7.71 -14.56
CA ARG A 122 10.74 8.01 -14.40
C ARG A 122 11.19 8.01 -12.95
N LEU A 123 10.28 8.12 -11.99
CA LEU A 123 10.57 8.09 -10.55
C LEU A 123 10.53 6.68 -9.96
N MET A 124 10.11 5.66 -10.72
CA MET A 124 10.03 4.28 -10.24
C MET A 124 11.32 3.76 -9.56
N PRO A 125 12.55 4.05 -10.04
CA PRO A 125 13.79 3.65 -9.34
C PRO A 125 13.96 4.24 -7.95
N ARG A 126 13.39 5.43 -7.71
CA ARG A 126 13.34 6.07 -6.38
C ARG A 126 12.18 5.53 -5.56
N LEU A 127 10.98 5.48 -6.14
CA LEU A 127 9.78 5.05 -5.44
C LEU A 127 9.93 3.62 -4.90
N ILE A 128 10.55 2.71 -5.67
CA ILE A 128 10.75 1.33 -5.23
C ILE A 128 11.67 1.20 -4.00
N ARG A 129 12.42 2.25 -3.64
CA ARG A 129 13.30 2.26 -2.44
C ARG A 129 12.52 2.12 -1.15
N TYR A 130 11.20 2.35 -1.15
CA TYR A 130 10.36 2.03 -0.01
C TYR A 130 10.55 0.59 0.48
N ILE A 131 10.91 -0.36 -0.41
CA ILE A 131 11.22 -1.74 -0.03
C ILE A 131 12.48 -1.84 0.84
N GLU A 132 13.50 -1.04 0.53
CA GLU A 132 14.74 -0.99 1.30
C GLU A 132 14.49 -0.29 2.64
N GLU A 133 13.75 0.82 2.63
CA GLU A 133 13.27 1.47 3.85
C GLU A 133 12.45 0.50 4.70
N ARG A 134 11.59 -0.32 4.08
CA ARG A 134 10.82 -1.37 4.76
C ARG A 134 11.68 -2.42 5.41
N ARG A 135 12.80 -2.81 4.80
CA ARG A 135 13.75 -3.73 5.43
C ARG A 135 14.42 -3.10 6.64
N VAL A 136 14.79 -1.82 6.54
CA VAL A 136 15.47 -1.10 7.63
C VAL A 136 14.53 -0.81 8.80
N HIS A 137 13.27 -0.45 8.51
CA HIS A 137 12.30 0.02 9.51
C HIS A 137 11.22 -1.02 9.84
N GLN A 138 11.40 -2.28 9.41
CA GLN A 138 10.45 -3.38 9.62
C GLN A 138 9.96 -3.44 11.07
N ASP A 139 10.86 -3.49 12.04
CA ASP A 139 10.50 -3.62 13.45
C ASP A 139 9.70 -2.41 13.96
N ARG A 140 10.13 -1.19 13.59
CA ARG A 140 9.44 0.07 13.95
C ARG A 140 8.02 0.09 13.41
N TRP A 141 7.84 -0.27 12.15
CA TRP A 141 6.53 -0.22 11.48
C TRP A 141 5.63 -1.38 11.90
N THR A 142 6.18 -2.56 12.17
CA THR A 142 5.43 -3.64 12.82
C THR A 142 4.95 -3.20 14.21
N ALA A 143 5.81 -2.61 15.04
CA ALA A 143 5.42 -2.09 16.35
C ALA A 143 4.33 -1.00 16.22
N GLY A 144 4.44 -0.11 15.23
CA GLY A 144 3.40 0.90 14.95
C GLY A 144 2.01 0.30 14.79
N LEU A 145 1.87 -0.81 14.05
CA LEU A 145 0.59 -1.50 13.86
C LEU A 145 0.19 -2.35 15.07
N VAL A 146 1.14 -3.04 15.71
CA VAL A 146 0.87 -3.94 16.85
C VAL A 146 0.43 -3.16 18.08
N ASP A 147 1.10 -2.05 18.37
CA ASP A 147 0.85 -1.24 19.57
C ASP A 147 -0.31 -0.25 19.38
N PHE A 148 -0.89 -0.17 18.17
CA PHE A 148 -2.02 0.71 17.90
C PHE A 148 -3.24 0.30 18.73
N ALA A 149 -3.66 1.21 19.61
CA ALA A 149 -4.72 0.98 20.58
C ALA A 149 -6.13 0.96 19.97
N GLY A 150 -6.33 1.62 18.82
CA GLY A 150 -7.62 1.68 18.13
C GLY A 150 -7.93 0.41 17.32
N PRO A 151 -9.14 0.28 16.75
CA PRO A 151 -9.51 -0.82 15.87
C PRO A 151 -8.61 -0.89 14.63
N LEU A 152 -8.21 -2.12 14.27
CA LEU A 152 -7.43 -2.40 13.06
C LEU A 152 -8.05 -3.58 12.34
N THR A 153 -8.41 -3.37 11.09
CA THR A 153 -8.99 -4.39 10.21
C THR A 153 -8.09 -4.60 9.00
N LEU A 154 -7.84 -5.87 8.66
CA LEU A 154 -7.24 -6.26 7.40
C LEU A 154 -8.35 -6.68 6.44
N VAL A 155 -8.46 -6.02 5.28
CA VAL A 155 -9.35 -6.44 4.19
C VAL A 155 -8.48 -6.88 3.02
N TRP A 156 -8.40 -8.19 2.77
CA TRP A 156 -7.28 -8.77 2.03
C TRP A 156 -7.72 -9.70 0.91
N GLY A 157 -7.25 -9.45 -0.31
CA GLY A 157 -7.36 -10.38 -1.43
C GLY A 157 -6.66 -11.69 -1.15
N GLU A 158 -7.38 -12.81 -1.21
CA GLU A 158 -6.86 -14.15 -0.94
C GLU A 158 -5.76 -14.58 -1.92
N GLU A 159 -5.86 -14.12 -3.16
CA GLU A 159 -5.03 -14.55 -4.29
C GLU A 159 -3.96 -13.53 -4.66
N ASP A 160 -3.65 -12.58 -3.78
CA ASP A 160 -2.61 -11.58 -4.01
C ASP A 160 -1.25 -12.26 -4.24
N PRO A 161 -0.64 -12.05 -5.43
CA PRO A 161 0.63 -12.68 -5.78
C PRO A 161 1.85 -11.98 -5.17
N ILE A 162 1.67 -10.85 -4.48
CA ILE A 162 2.71 -9.98 -3.90
C ILE A 162 2.60 -9.97 -2.38
N ALA A 163 1.47 -9.49 -1.84
CA ALA A 163 1.21 -9.37 -0.41
C ALA A 163 0.35 -10.55 0.06
N VAL A 164 1.00 -11.69 0.26
CA VAL A 164 0.31 -12.97 0.45
C VAL A 164 -0.46 -13.07 1.77
N LEU A 165 -1.55 -13.85 1.77
CA LEU A 165 -2.44 -14.05 2.92
C LEU A 165 -1.74 -14.40 4.25
N PRO A 166 -0.63 -15.18 4.31
CA PRO A 166 0.10 -15.40 5.57
C PRO A 166 0.54 -14.13 6.32
N MET A 167 0.65 -12.97 5.64
CA MET A 167 0.88 -11.69 6.31
C MET A 167 -0.23 -11.33 7.30
N THR A 168 -1.50 -11.60 6.95
CA THR A 168 -2.64 -11.29 7.81
C THR A 168 -2.64 -12.16 9.06
N ALA A 169 -2.36 -13.46 8.89
CA ALA A 169 -2.23 -14.40 10.00
C ALA A 169 -1.11 -14.01 10.96
N ARG A 170 0.05 -13.56 10.44
CA ARG A 170 1.16 -13.08 11.27
C ARG A 170 0.77 -11.83 12.06
N LEU A 171 0.12 -10.84 11.44
CA LEU A 171 -0.32 -9.65 12.19
C LEU A 171 -1.36 -10.00 13.25
N ALA A 172 -2.35 -10.83 12.92
CA ALA A 172 -3.35 -11.29 13.89
C ALA A 172 -2.73 -12.08 15.05
N SER A 173 -1.66 -12.83 14.81
CA SER A 173 -0.91 -13.50 15.90
C SER A 173 -0.17 -12.52 16.81
N LEU A 174 0.37 -11.41 16.27
CA LEU A 174 1.08 -10.40 17.04
C LEU A 174 0.12 -9.43 17.76
N ARG A 175 -1.03 -9.18 17.14
CA ARG A 175 -2.11 -8.31 17.63
C ARG A 175 -3.45 -9.05 17.53
N PRO A 176 -3.83 -9.86 18.52
CA PRO A 176 -5.05 -10.70 18.49
C PRO A 176 -6.38 -9.95 18.35
N SER A 177 -6.40 -8.65 18.63
CA SER A 177 -7.56 -7.77 18.40
C SER A 177 -7.71 -7.32 16.95
N THR A 178 -6.89 -7.83 16.02
CA THR A 178 -6.97 -7.51 14.60
C THR A 178 -8.07 -8.32 13.95
N GLU A 179 -9.02 -7.64 13.33
CA GLU A 179 -10.03 -8.29 12.50
C GLU A 179 -9.43 -8.60 11.12
N VAL A 180 -9.73 -9.79 10.59
CA VAL A 180 -9.28 -10.20 9.25
C VAL A 180 -10.48 -10.57 8.39
N VAL A 181 -10.67 -9.81 7.32
CA VAL A 181 -11.64 -10.06 6.26
C VAL A 181 -10.88 -10.51 5.01
N THR A 182 -11.06 -11.78 4.65
CA THR A 182 -10.50 -12.31 3.41
C THR A 182 -11.49 -12.09 2.27
N LEU A 183 -10.99 -11.70 1.09
CA LEU A 183 -11.74 -11.55 -0.13
C LEU A 183 -11.39 -12.68 -1.12
N PRO A 184 -12.24 -13.74 -1.21
CA PRO A 184 -11.98 -14.85 -2.12
C PRO A 184 -11.95 -14.42 -3.58
N GLY A 185 -11.02 -15.00 -4.35
CA GLY A 185 -10.84 -14.73 -5.78
C GLY A 185 -10.25 -13.36 -6.13
N VAL A 186 -9.73 -12.62 -5.14
CA VAL A 186 -9.23 -11.25 -5.33
C VAL A 186 -7.71 -11.22 -5.20
N GLY A 187 -7.05 -10.56 -6.14
CA GLY A 187 -5.61 -10.34 -6.17
C GLY A 187 -5.18 -9.10 -5.37
N HIS A 188 -4.20 -8.39 -5.91
CA HIS A 188 -3.56 -7.26 -5.24
C HIS A 188 -4.42 -5.99 -5.21
N TRP A 189 -5.43 -5.85 -6.08
CA TRP A 189 -6.16 -4.58 -6.24
C TRP A 189 -7.64 -4.70 -5.83
N PRO A 190 -8.01 -4.92 -4.55
CA PRO A 190 -9.41 -5.00 -4.15
C PRO A 190 -10.28 -3.81 -4.59
N SER A 191 -9.71 -2.60 -4.62
CA SER A 191 -10.39 -1.38 -5.07
C SER A 191 -10.71 -1.35 -6.57
N ILE A 192 -10.08 -2.21 -7.36
CA ILE A 192 -10.30 -2.34 -8.80
C ILE A 192 -11.05 -3.63 -9.11
N GLU A 193 -10.67 -4.73 -8.45
CA GLU A 193 -11.21 -6.07 -8.71
C GLU A 193 -12.61 -6.26 -8.12
N VAL A 194 -12.88 -5.70 -6.93
CA VAL A 194 -14.16 -5.84 -6.22
C VAL A 194 -14.54 -4.56 -5.45
N PRO A 195 -14.63 -3.40 -6.13
CA PRO A 195 -14.81 -2.11 -5.48
C PRO A 195 -16.02 -2.06 -4.54
N GLU A 196 -17.14 -2.67 -4.90
CA GLU A 196 -18.36 -2.66 -4.07
C GLU A 196 -18.18 -3.48 -2.79
N ARG A 197 -17.45 -4.60 -2.86
CA ARG A 197 -17.15 -5.42 -1.68
C ARG A 197 -16.19 -4.68 -0.75
N LEU A 198 -15.12 -4.09 -1.29
CA LEU A 198 -14.19 -3.28 -0.49
C LEU A 198 -14.92 -2.09 0.15
N ALA A 199 -15.74 -1.37 -0.62
CA ALA A 199 -16.49 -0.21 -0.12
C ALA A 199 -17.45 -0.61 1.00
N ALA A 200 -18.13 -1.76 0.89
CA ALA A 200 -18.99 -2.27 1.95
C ALA A 200 -18.21 -2.58 3.24
N GLU A 201 -17.03 -3.20 3.14
CA GLU A 201 -16.18 -3.46 4.30
C GLU A 201 -15.65 -2.18 4.94
N ILE A 202 -15.29 -1.16 4.14
CA ILE A 202 -14.90 0.15 4.67
C ILE A 202 -16.09 0.79 5.39
N ALA A 203 -17.24 0.89 4.73
CA ALA A 203 -18.44 1.55 5.25
C ALA A 203 -19.00 0.90 6.52
N ALA A 204 -18.88 -0.42 6.66
CA ALA A 204 -19.30 -1.14 7.87
C ALA A 204 -18.48 -0.78 9.12
N ARG A 205 -17.39 -0.04 8.96
CA ARG A 205 -16.44 0.31 10.02
C ARG A 205 -16.18 1.82 10.11
N LEU A 206 -16.99 2.65 9.45
CA LEU A 206 -17.04 4.10 9.65
C LEU A 206 -18.11 4.41 10.71
#